data_AF-A0A5C8TZ23-F1
#
_entry.id   AF-A0A5C8TZ23-F1
#
_cell.length_a   1.000
_cell.length_b   1.000
_cell.length_c   1.000
_cell.angle_alpha   90.00
_cell.angle_beta   90.00
_cell.angle_gamma   90.00
#
_symmetry.space_group_name_H-M   'P 1'
#
loop_
_entity.id
_entity.type
_entity.pdbx_description
1 polymer ?
#
loop_
_entity_poly.entity_id
_entity_poly.type
_entity_poly.pdbx_seq_one_letter_code
_entity_poly.pdbx_strand_id
1 'polypeptide(L)'
;MVGSGSQTRLDASEYDVIASALAETERGRLFLAEVARRHRGADTDTLLQAIARLEQVVTRDAATADDPDALRGELAAMAEGIARTRTEIAAMTLPDGEDGRSGAETLDTLVQGAERATSEILSAAEAMQEAAWSLRETGADTALCDVLDRRAIVIYTACSLQDLSAQRTGRLVATLHDLEARIAAALGQEAPLVAE
;
A
#
# COMPACT_ATOMS: atom_id res chain seq x y z
N MET A 1 -35.23 21.62 -15.27
CA MET A 1 -35.59 20.51 -14.38
C MET A 1 -34.36 19.62 -14.26
N VAL A 2 -33.45 19.97 -13.34
CA VAL A 2 -32.19 19.25 -13.09
C VAL A 2 -32.48 18.27 -11.96
N GLY A 3 -32.44 16.98 -12.25
CA GLY A 3 -32.57 15.93 -11.24
C GLY A 3 -31.32 15.93 -10.37
N SER A 4 -31.45 16.43 -9.14
CA SER A 4 -30.49 16.22 -8.07
C SER A 4 -30.39 14.72 -7.81
N GLY A 5 -29.38 14.06 -8.40
CA GLY A 5 -28.98 12.72 -8.00
C GLY A 5 -28.31 12.82 -6.64
N SER A 6 -29.06 12.55 -5.58
CA SER A 6 -28.49 12.33 -4.25
C SER A 6 -27.48 11.20 -4.37
N GLN A 7 -26.19 11.51 -4.26
CA GLN A 7 -25.14 10.52 -4.07
C GLN A 7 -25.35 9.92 -2.68
N THR A 8 -26.15 8.86 -2.59
CA THR A 8 -26.25 8.05 -1.38
C THR A 8 -24.85 7.50 -1.12
N ARG A 9 -24.13 8.09 -0.16
CA ARG A 9 -22.88 7.51 0.37
C ARG A 9 -23.28 6.21 1.04
N LEU A 10 -22.93 5.09 0.41
CA LEU A 10 -22.94 3.78 1.07
C LEU A 10 -22.05 3.91 2.30
N ASP A 11 -22.54 3.50 3.46
CA ASP A 11 -21.65 3.31 4.60
C ASP A 11 -20.73 2.09 4.35
N ALA A 12 -19.67 1.95 5.15
CA ALA A 12 -18.70 0.88 4.96
C ALA A 12 -19.33 -0.53 5.07
N SER A 13 -20.33 -0.69 5.93
CA SER A 13 -21.03 -1.96 6.15
C SER A 13 -21.93 -2.32 4.96
N GLU A 14 -22.67 -1.36 4.40
CA GLU A 14 -23.50 -1.57 3.22
C GLU A 14 -22.65 -1.87 1.98
N TYR A 15 -21.49 -1.20 1.87
CA TYR A 15 -20.53 -1.48 0.81
C TYR A 15 -20.03 -2.93 0.88
N ASP A 16 -19.62 -3.41 2.06
CA ASP A 16 -19.09 -4.77 2.24
C ASP A 16 -20.13 -5.86 1.95
N VAL A 17 -21.39 -5.62 2.31
CA VAL A 17 -22.52 -6.52 2.00
C VAL A 17 -22.75 -6.59 0.49
N ILE A 18 -22.76 -5.45 -0.20
CA ILE A 18 -22.97 -5.39 -1.65
C ILE A 18 -21.76 -5.98 -2.40
N ALA A 19 -20.54 -5.69 -1.95
CA ALA A 19 -19.32 -6.23 -2.52
C ALA A 19 -19.26 -7.75 -2.39
N SER A 20 -19.66 -8.29 -1.22
CA SER A 20 -19.74 -9.74 -0.99
C SER A 20 -20.76 -10.39 -1.93
N ALA A 21 -21.96 -9.83 -2.06
CA ALA A 21 -22.99 -10.34 -2.95
C ALA A 21 -22.56 -10.31 -4.44
N LEU A 22 -21.85 -9.26 -4.87
CA LEU A 22 -21.30 -9.19 -6.23
C LEU A 22 -20.19 -10.22 -6.45
N ALA A 23 -19.35 -10.48 -5.44
CA ALA A 23 -18.25 -11.43 -5.51
C ALA A 23 -18.71 -12.91 -5.63
N GLU A 24 -19.98 -13.22 -5.34
CA GLU A 24 -20.56 -14.56 -5.52
C GLU A 24 -20.63 -14.97 -6.99
N THR A 25 -20.62 -14.01 -7.92
CA THR A 25 -20.73 -14.27 -9.36
C THR A 25 -19.42 -14.02 -10.09
N GLU A 26 -19.14 -14.83 -11.12
CA GLU A 26 -18.01 -14.65 -12.04
C GLU A 26 -17.94 -13.21 -12.58
N ARG A 27 -19.09 -12.68 -13.01
CA ARG A 27 -19.22 -11.37 -13.63
C ARG A 27 -19.06 -10.22 -12.64
N GLY A 28 -19.55 -10.39 -11.41
CA GLY A 28 -19.38 -9.39 -10.35
C GLY A 28 -17.93 -9.30 -9.86
N ARG A 29 -17.20 -10.42 -9.78
CA ARG A 29 -15.75 -10.41 -9.50
C ARG A 29 -14.95 -9.63 -10.54
N LEU A 30 -15.24 -9.85 -11.84
CA LEU A 30 -14.61 -9.10 -12.93
C LEU A 30 -14.94 -7.59 -12.88
N PHE A 31 -16.19 -7.25 -12.55
CA PHE A 31 -16.61 -5.86 -12.39
C PHE A 31 -15.89 -5.17 -11.22
N LEU A 32 -15.83 -5.79 -10.05
CA LEU A 32 -15.13 -5.26 -8.88
C LEU A 32 -13.62 -5.09 -9.15
N ALA A 33 -12.99 -6.04 -9.85
CA ALA A 33 -11.60 -5.94 -10.26
C ALA A 33 -11.33 -4.73 -11.17
N GLU A 34 -12.23 -4.48 -12.13
CA GLU A 34 -12.11 -3.35 -13.06
C GLU A 34 -12.39 -2.00 -12.37
N VAL A 35 -13.35 -1.93 -11.44
CA VAL A 35 -13.61 -0.74 -10.62
C VAL A 35 -12.41 -0.41 -9.74
N ALA A 36 -11.85 -1.42 -9.04
CA ALA A 36 -10.66 -1.26 -8.23
C ALA A 36 -9.44 -0.83 -9.08
N ARG A 37 -9.30 -1.33 -10.31
CA ARG A 37 -8.24 -0.89 -11.24
C ARG A 37 -8.40 0.59 -11.63
N ARG A 38 -9.62 1.05 -11.92
CA ARG A 38 -9.89 2.46 -12.31
C ARG A 38 -9.77 3.45 -11.16
N HIS A 39 -10.26 3.10 -9.99
CA HIS A 39 -10.13 3.95 -8.80
C HIS A 39 -8.65 4.07 -8.36
N ARG A 40 -7.87 2.98 -8.40
CA ARG A 40 -6.41 3.04 -8.15
C ARG A 40 -5.65 3.94 -9.13
N GLY A 41 -6.09 4.03 -10.39
CA GLY A 41 -5.52 4.96 -11.37
C GLY A 41 -5.82 6.42 -11.03
N ALA A 42 -7.06 6.72 -10.65
CA ALA A 42 -7.47 8.07 -10.27
C ALA A 42 -6.80 8.56 -8.97
N ASP A 43 -6.63 7.68 -7.98
CA ASP A 43 -5.94 8.02 -6.73
C ASP A 43 -4.43 8.25 -6.96
N THR A 44 -3.81 7.43 -7.83
CA THR A 44 -2.41 7.62 -8.24
C THR A 44 -2.24 8.94 -9.00
N ASP A 45 -3.13 9.27 -9.94
CA ASP A 45 -3.09 10.55 -10.66
C ASP A 45 -3.29 11.75 -9.73
N THR A 46 -4.15 11.61 -8.72
CA THR A 46 -4.36 12.65 -7.70
C THR A 46 -3.09 12.87 -6.88
N LEU A 47 -2.42 11.79 -6.47
CA LEU A 47 -1.15 11.86 -5.74
C LEU A 47 -0.03 12.44 -6.62
N LEU A 48 0.08 12.03 -7.88
CA LEU A 48 1.06 12.56 -8.83
C LEU A 48 0.83 14.06 -9.10
N GLN A 49 -0.43 14.51 -9.17
CA GLN A 49 -0.75 15.93 -9.28
C GLN A 49 -0.39 16.70 -8.01
N ALA A 50 -0.62 16.12 -6.82
CA ALA A 50 -0.22 16.74 -5.55
C ALA A 50 1.30 16.87 -5.45
N ILE A 51 2.04 15.84 -5.87
CA ILE A 51 3.52 15.85 -5.94
C ILE A 51 4.00 16.90 -6.93
N ALA A 52 3.45 16.97 -8.14
CA ALA A 52 3.83 17.97 -9.14
C ALA A 52 3.52 19.41 -8.68
N ARG A 53 2.44 19.59 -7.89
CA ARG A 53 2.10 20.88 -7.29
C ARG A 53 3.08 21.28 -6.19
N LEU A 54 3.48 20.33 -5.34
CA LEU A 54 4.52 20.52 -4.35
C LEU A 54 5.86 20.84 -5.01
N GLU A 55 6.24 20.11 -6.06
CA GLU A 55 7.45 20.37 -6.84
C GLU A 55 7.45 21.79 -7.43
N GLN A 56 6.32 22.26 -7.99
CA GLN A 56 6.20 23.64 -8.48
C GLN A 56 6.34 24.69 -7.38
N VAL A 57 5.77 24.45 -6.20
CA VAL A 57 5.89 25.36 -5.04
C VAL A 57 7.35 25.40 -4.57
N VAL A 58 7.98 24.24 -4.38
CA VAL A 58 9.38 24.12 -3.96
C VAL A 58 10.33 24.75 -4.97
N THR A 59 10.13 24.53 -6.27
CA THR A 59 11.00 25.10 -7.32
C THR A 59 10.85 26.62 -7.40
N ARG A 60 9.64 27.14 -7.15
CA ARG A 60 9.38 28.58 -7.11
C ARG A 60 9.99 29.24 -5.88
N ASP A 61 9.86 28.61 -4.71
CA ASP A 61 10.38 29.14 -3.45
C ASP A 61 11.92 29.05 -3.40
N ALA A 62 12.50 27.95 -3.90
CA ALA A 62 13.94 27.81 -4.09
C ALA A 62 14.54 28.81 -5.12
N ALA A 63 13.77 29.23 -6.12
CA ALA A 63 14.19 30.27 -7.07
C ALA A 63 14.09 31.70 -6.50
N THR A 64 13.38 31.88 -5.38
CA THR A 64 13.26 33.16 -4.65
C THR A 64 14.13 33.27 -3.40
N ALA A 65 14.78 32.19 -2.99
CA ALA A 65 15.63 32.15 -1.79
C ALA A 65 17.05 32.68 -2.07
N ASP A 66 17.24 33.99 -1.92
CA ASP A 66 18.57 34.62 -1.80
C ASP A 66 19.18 34.43 -0.39
N ASP A 67 18.45 33.80 0.55
CA ASP A 67 18.84 33.62 1.96
C ASP A 67 19.03 32.13 2.32
N PRO A 68 20.28 31.67 2.55
CA PRO A 68 20.59 30.29 2.89
C PRO A 68 20.01 29.83 4.25
N ASP A 69 19.69 30.74 5.17
CA ASP A 69 19.10 30.38 6.46
C ASP A 69 17.59 30.12 6.34
N ALA A 70 16.89 30.84 5.44
CA ALA A 70 15.51 30.55 5.08
C ALA A 70 15.38 29.16 4.43
N LEU A 71 16.29 28.83 3.50
CA LEU A 71 16.34 27.52 2.85
C LEU A 71 16.58 26.38 3.85
N ARG A 72 17.47 26.57 4.85
CA ARG A 72 17.65 25.59 5.93
C ARG A 72 16.39 25.41 6.77
N GLY A 73 15.67 26.49 7.07
CA GLY A 73 14.40 26.43 7.78
C GLY A 73 13.34 25.61 7.04
N GLU A 74 13.23 25.80 5.73
CA GLU A 74 12.31 25.05 4.88
C GLU A 74 12.68 23.56 4.81
N LEU A 75 13.95 23.24 4.65
CA LEU A 75 14.44 21.85 4.64
C LEU A 75 14.18 21.13 5.97
N ALA A 76 14.36 21.81 7.10
CA ALA A 76 14.04 21.26 8.43
C ALA A 76 12.53 21.00 8.59
N ALA A 77 11.68 21.92 8.13
CA ALA A 77 10.23 21.74 8.14
C ALA A 77 9.77 20.57 7.25
N MET A 78 10.43 20.36 6.11
CA MET A 78 10.18 19.18 5.25
C MET A 78 10.57 17.88 5.94
N ALA A 79 11.73 17.81 6.59
CA ALA A 79 12.15 16.63 7.35
C ALA A 79 11.15 16.27 8.45
N GLU A 80 10.68 17.27 9.21
CA GLU A 80 9.66 17.07 10.25
C GLU A 80 8.33 16.57 9.67
N GLY A 81 7.90 17.14 8.54
CA GLY A 81 6.69 16.71 7.84
C GLY A 81 6.74 15.25 7.36
N ILE A 82 7.89 14.82 6.83
CA ILE A 82 8.12 13.44 6.40
C ILE A 82 8.09 12.49 7.61
N ALA A 83 8.79 12.82 8.69
CA ALA A 83 8.84 12.02 9.91
C ALA A 83 7.45 11.85 10.57
N ARG A 84 6.66 12.92 10.59
CA ARG A 84 5.27 12.88 11.08
C ARG A 84 4.39 11.98 10.22
N THR A 85 4.46 12.13 8.89
CA THR A 85 3.67 11.32 7.94
C THR A 85 3.98 9.83 8.11
N ARG A 86 5.24 9.45 8.32
CA ARG A 86 5.62 8.06 8.62
C ARG A 86 4.99 7.52 9.90
N THR A 87 5.04 8.31 10.96
CA THR A 87 4.42 7.94 12.25
C THR A 87 2.91 7.74 12.11
N GLU A 88 2.23 8.61 11.36
CA GLU A 88 0.80 8.48 11.08
C GLU A 88 0.47 7.21 10.27
N ILE A 89 1.27 6.90 9.23
CA ILE A 89 1.09 5.67 8.44
C ILE A 89 1.32 4.42 9.30
N ALA A 90 2.35 4.43 10.15
CA ALA A 90 2.63 3.34 11.08
C ALA A 90 1.47 3.11 12.06
N ALA A 91 0.92 4.20 12.62
CA ALA A 91 -0.20 4.14 13.57
C ALA A 91 -1.51 3.63 12.95
N MET A 92 -1.75 3.86 11.65
CA MET A 92 -2.93 3.32 10.96
C MET A 92 -2.86 1.81 10.71
N THR A 93 -1.66 1.22 10.76
CA THR A 93 -1.42 -0.16 10.30
C THR A 93 -1.27 -1.14 11.45
N LEU A 94 -0.88 -0.69 12.65
CA LEU A 94 -0.75 -1.53 13.84
C LEU A 94 -2.04 -1.51 14.68
N PRO A 95 -2.56 -2.67 15.11
CA PRO A 95 -3.56 -2.72 16.17
C PRO A 95 -2.96 -2.14 17.45
N ASP A 96 -3.75 -1.38 18.20
CA ASP A 96 -3.35 -0.62 19.39
C ASP A 96 -2.27 -1.30 20.27
N GLY A 97 -1.15 -0.59 20.41
CA GLY A 97 -0.14 -0.84 21.44
C GLY A 97 1.05 -1.68 20.96
N GLU A 98 2.24 -1.24 21.37
CA GLU A 98 3.56 -1.87 21.18
C GLU A 98 4.33 -1.36 19.93
N ASP A 99 5.01 -0.21 20.10
CA ASP A 99 6.48 -0.17 20.00
C ASP A 99 7.00 1.27 20.14
N GLY A 100 8.02 1.46 20.98
CA GLY A 100 8.78 2.72 21.10
C GLY A 100 9.76 2.94 19.94
N ARG A 101 9.46 2.38 18.76
CA ARG A 101 10.27 2.45 17.55
C ARG A 101 10.00 3.75 16.78
N SER A 102 11.03 4.23 16.07
CA SER A 102 10.85 5.34 15.12
C SER A 102 9.83 4.93 14.05
N GLY A 103 8.97 5.86 13.61
CA GLY A 103 7.99 5.60 12.55
C GLY A 103 8.60 5.06 11.24
N ALA A 104 9.90 5.30 11.01
CA ALA A 104 10.64 4.70 9.89
C ALA A 104 10.85 3.19 10.05
N GLU A 105 11.35 2.74 11.20
CA GLU A 105 11.60 1.32 11.50
C GLU A 105 10.28 0.52 11.53
N THR A 106 9.22 1.14 12.05
CA THR A 106 7.89 0.56 12.06
C THR A 106 7.34 0.37 10.65
N LEU A 107 7.56 1.32 9.74
CA LEU A 107 7.06 1.20 8.37
C LEU A 107 7.83 0.14 7.56
N ASP A 108 9.15 0.06 7.72
CA ASP A 108 9.96 -0.98 7.08
C ASP A 108 9.60 -2.39 7.56
N THR A 109 9.43 -2.56 8.88
CA THR A 109 9.01 -3.84 9.47
C THR A 109 7.61 -4.26 9.01
N LEU A 110 6.69 -3.30 8.82
CA LEU A 110 5.37 -3.56 8.27
C LEU A 110 5.42 -4.02 6.81
N VAL A 111 6.25 -3.38 5.98
CA VAL A 111 6.44 -3.79 4.58
C VAL A 111 7.02 -5.21 4.52
N GLN A 112 8.07 -5.50 5.30
CA GLN A 112 8.65 -6.84 5.39
C GLN A 112 7.65 -7.87 5.93
N GLY A 113 6.84 -7.50 6.92
CA GLY A 113 5.78 -8.34 7.47
C GLY A 113 4.71 -8.69 6.42
N ALA A 114 4.32 -7.71 5.60
CA ALA A 114 3.37 -7.90 4.51
C ALA A 114 3.93 -8.81 3.40
N GLU A 115 5.21 -8.66 3.04
CA GLU A 115 5.91 -9.53 2.09
C GLU A 115 5.99 -10.98 2.62
N ARG A 116 6.31 -11.15 3.91
CA ARG A 116 6.38 -12.46 4.57
C ARG A 116 5.00 -13.13 4.60
N ALA A 117 3.97 -12.42 5.01
CA ALA A 117 2.60 -12.92 5.02
C ALA A 117 2.13 -13.32 3.61
N THR A 118 2.49 -12.54 2.59
CA THR A 118 2.16 -12.87 1.18
C THR A 118 2.83 -14.17 0.76
N SER A 119 4.11 -14.37 1.12
CA SER A 119 4.83 -15.62 0.83
C SER A 119 4.18 -16.82 1.53
N GLU A 120 3.78 -16.68 2.80
CA GLU A 120 3.09 -17.75 3.54
C GLU A 120 1.73 -18.11 2.90
N ILE A 121 0.95 -17.12 2.45
CA ILE A 121 -0.33 -17.35 1.77
C ILE A 121 -0.12 -18.08 0.43
N LEU A 122 0.90 -17.72 -0.34
CA LEU A 122 1.23 -18.37 -1.60
C LEU A 122 1.63 -19.84 -1.38
N SER A 123 2.50 -20.11 -0.39
CA SER A 123 2.85 -21.49 -0.02
C SER A 123 1.66 -22.30 0.47
N ALA A 124 0.73 -21.69 1.21
CA ALA A 124 -0.50 -22.37 1.61
C ALA A 124 -1.38 -22.73 0.39
N ALA A 125 -1.48 -21.85 -0.61
CA ALA A 125 -2.20 -22.13 -1.86
C ALA A 125 -1.55 -23.27 -2.66
N GLU A 126 -0.22 -23.34 -2.70
CA GLU A 126 0.54 -24.45 -3.32
C GLU A 126 0.22 -25.77 -2.61
N ALA A 127 0.31 -25.80 -1.29
CA ALA A 127 -0.01 -26.98 -0.49
C ALA A 127 -1.47 -27.45 -0.68
N MET A 128 -2.41 -26.51 -0.86
CA MET A 128 -3.81 -26.83 -1.18
C MET A 128 -3.95 -27.54 -2.53
N GLN A 129 -3.20 -27.13 -3.55
CA GLN A 129 -3.23 -27.77 -4.87
C GLN A 129 -2.59 -29.16 -4.83
N GLU A 130 -1.48 -29.32 -4.12
CA GLU A 130 -0.83 -30.62 -3.96
C GLU A 130 -1.73 -31.61 -3.20
N ALA A 131 -2.44 -31.14 -2.18
CA ALA A 131 -3.45 -31.92 -1.48
C ALA A 131 -4.64 -32.28 -2.41
N ALA A 132 -5.13 -31.34 -3.22
CA ALA A 132 -6.20 -31.59 -4.18
C ALA A 132 -5.79 -32.63 -5.25
N TRP A 133 -4.54 -32.55 -5.73
CA TRP A 133 -3.98 -33.54 -6.66
C TRP A 133 -3.88 -34.93 -6.01
N SER A 134 -3.35 -35.02 -4.79
CA SER A 134 -3.24 -36.28 -4.04
C SER A 134 -4.60 -36.91 -3.74
N LEU A 135 -5.61 -36.10 -3.41
CA LEU A 135 -6.99 -36.55 -3.23
C LEU A 135 -7.55 -37.13 -4.54
N ARG A 136 -7.27 -36.48 -5.67
CA ARG A 136 -7.69 -36.95 -6.99
C ARG A 136 -7.09 -38.31 -7.33
N GLU A 137 -5.79 -38.51 -7.07
CA GLU A 137 -5.11 -39.78 -7.31
C GLU A 137 -5.58 -40.92 -6.40
N THR A 138 -6.05 -40.60 -5.19
CA THR A 138 -6.63 -41.58 -4.27
C THR A 138 -8.10 -41.89 -4.55
N GLY A 139 -8.67 -41.32 -5.62
CA GLY A 139 -10.02 -41.60 -6.09
C GLY A 139 -11.12 -40.76 -5.43
N ALA A 140 -10.76 -39.61 -4.83
CA ALA A 140 -11.74 -38.66 -4.31
C ALA A 140 -12.56 -38.01 -5.44
N ASP A 141 -13.66 -37.34 -5.07
CA ASP A 141 -14.52 -36.62 -6.00
C ASP A 141 -13.74 -35.53 -6.76
N THR A 142 -13.69 -35.67 -8.07
CA THR A 142 -12.99 -34.77 -8.98
C THR A 142 -13.60 -33.36 -8.97
N ALA A 143 -14.90 -33.23 -8.76
CA ALA A 143 -15.57 -31.93 -8.70
C ALA A 143 -15.14 -31.13 -7.47
N LEU A 144 -14.93 -31.80 -6.33
CA LEU A 144 -14.40 -31.16 -5.12
C LEU A 144 -12.94 -30.75 -5.29
N CYS A 145 -12.13 -31.58 -5.95
CA CYS A 145 -10.74 -31.23 -6.27
C CYS A 145 -10.68 -30.00 -7.20
N ASP A 146 -11.55 -29.92 -8.21
CA ASP A 146 -11.64 -28.75 -9.11
C ASP A 146 -12.07 -27.46 -8.40
N VAL A 147 -12.79 -27.56 -7.27
CA VAL A 147 -13.13 -26.42 -6.43
C VAL A 147 -11.89 -25.94 -5.66
N LEU A 148 -11.10 -26.85 -5.09
CA LEU A 148 -9.84 -26.51 -4.40
C LEU A 148 -8.86 -25.83 -5.35
N ASP A 149 -8.67 -26.39 -6.55
CA ASP A 149 -7.80 -25.82 -7.58
C ASP A 149 -8.23 -24.40 -7.96
N ARG A 150 -9.53 -24.17 -8.17
CA ARG A 150 -10.07 -22.83 -8.43
C ARG A 150 -9.84 -21.85 -7.28
N ARG A 151 -9.94 -22.32 -6.03
CA ARG A 151 -9.70 -21.46 -4.86
C ARG A 151 -8.24 -21.05 -4.76
N ALA A 152 -7.30 -21.97 -5.02
CA ALA A 152 -5.88 -21.65 -5.10
C ALA A 152 -5.57 -20.62 -6.19
N ILE A 153 -6.18 -20.74 -7.38
CA ILE A 153 -6.06 -19.74 -8.47
C ILE A 153 -6.54 -18.36 -8.03
N VAL A 154 -7.66 -18.27 -7.31
CA VAL A 154 -8.17 -17.01 -6.76
C VAL A 154 -7.17 -16.42 -5.76
N ILE A 155 -6.56 -17.24 -4.91
CA ILE A 155 -5.53 -16.79 -3.95
C ILE A 155 -4.31 -16.23 -4.69
N TYR A 156 -3.73 -16.97 -5.66
CA TYR A 156 -2.60 -16.47 -6.45
C TYR A 156 -2.91 -15.12 -7.12
N THR A 157 -4.10 -14.99 -7.69
CA THR A 157 -4.52 -13.76 -8.37
C THR A 157 -4.65 -12.60 -7.37
N ALA A 158 -5.24 -12.85 -6.19
CA ALA A 158 -5.35 -11.83 -5.14
C ALA A 158 -3.97 -11.40 -4.61
N CYS A 159 -3.08 -12.35 -4.34
CA CYS A 159 -1.71 -12.07 -3.88
C CYS A 159 -0.88 -11.34 -4.93
N SER A 160 -1.03 -11.64 -6.23
CA SER A 160 -0.30 -10.92 -7.30
C SER A 160 -0.62 -9.42 -7.35
N LEU A 161 -1.84 -9.03 -6.96
CA LEU A 161 -2.25 -7.62 -6.86
C LEU A 161 -1.72 -6.95 -5.59
N GLN A 162 -1.54 -7.74 -4.52
CA GLN A 162 -1.01 -7.29 -3.25
C GLN A 162 0.50 -7.11 -3.29
N ASP A 163 1.22 -8.01 -3.95
CA ASP A 163 2.68 -7.95 -4.17
C ASP A 163 3.08 -6.64 -4.87
N LEU A 164 2.36 -6.25 -5.93
CA LEU A 164 2.61 -4.98 -6.61
C LEU A 164 2.39 -3.75 -5.69
N SER A 165 1.44 -3.85 -4.76
CA SER A 165 1.17 -2.78 -3.79
C SER A 165 2.26 -2.73 -2.72
N ALA A 166 2.70 -3.87 -2.19
CA ALA A 166 3.81 -3.98 -1.24
C ALA A 166 5.13 -3.44 -1.84
N GLN A 167 5.47 -3.84 -3.07
CA GLN A 167 6.65 -3.34 -3.78
C GLN A 167 6.61 -1.82 -4.02
N ARG A 168 5.43 -1.27 -4.34
CA ARG A 168 5.26 0.19 -4.51
C ARG A 168 5.45 0.93 -3.20
N THR A 169 4.87 0.42 -2.11
CA THR A 169 5.07 0.97 -0.77
C THR A 169 6.56 0.91 -0.40
N GLY A 170 7.23 -0.23 -0.60
CA GLY A 170 8.67 -0.36 -0.35
C GLY A 170 9.51 0.66 -1.14
N ARG A 171 9.22 0.87 -2.43
CA ARG A 171 9.89 1.91 -3.24
C ARG A 171 9.63 3.33 -2.73
N LEU A 172 8.41 3.61 -2.31
CA LEU A 172 8.04 4.91 -1.75
C LEU A 172 8.79 5.16 -0.44
N VAL A 173 8.88 4.16 0.43
CA VAL A 173 9.64 4.23 1.69
C VAL A 173 11.14 4.42 1.44
N ALA A 174 11.72 3.70 0.46
CA ALA A 174 13.11 3.89 0.07
C ALA A 174 13.39 5.31 -0.47
N THR A 175 12.43 5.87 -1.22
CA THR A 175 12.54 7.25 -1.74
C THR A 175 12.47 8.28 -0.61
N LEU A 176 11.60 8.07 0.38
CA LEU A 176 11.53 8.93 1.56
C LEU A 176 12.85 8.90 2.36
N HIS A 177 13.50 7.74 2.49
CA HIS A 177 14.82 7.63 3.11
C HIS A 177 15.90 8.41 2.34
N ASP A 178 15.93 8.34 1.01
CA ASP A 178 16.89 9.10 0.19
C ASP A 178 16.66 10.62 0.34
N LEU A 179 15.40 11.06 0.38
CA LEU A 179 15.07 12.47 0.62
C LEU A 179 15.52 12.94 2.01
N GLU A 180 15.23 12.18 3.07
CA GLU A 180 15.70 12.50 4.42
C GLU A 180 17.22 12.57 4.50
N ALA A 181 17.93 11.60 3.91
CA ALA A 181 19.40 11.57 3.91
C ALA A 181 19.99 12.80 3.21
N ARG A 182 19.41 13.22 2.08
CA ARG A 182 19.83 14.43 1.35
C ARG A 182 19.52 15.70 2.12
N ILE A 183 18.36 15.77 2.78
CA ILE A 183 17.97 16.90 3.62
C ILE A 183 18.92 17.01 4.82
N ALA A 184 19.18 15.91 5.53
CA ALA A 184 20.12 15.87 6.64
C ALA A 184 21.53 16.33 6.22
N ALA A 185 22.00 15.84 5.07
CA ALA A 185 23.28 16.27 4.50
C ALA A 185 23.30 17.77 4.14
N ALA A 186 22.23 18.30 3.56
CA ALA A 186 22.10 19.72 3.24
C ALA A 186 22.04 20.61 4.49
N LEU A 187 21.50 20.09 5.59
CA LEU A 187 21.46 20.74 6.90
C LEU A 187 22.77 20.62 7.69
N GLY A 188 23.74 19.84 7.22
CA GLY A 188 25.01 19.59 7.91
C GLY A 188 24.85 18.76 9.19
N GLN A 189 23.78 17.99 9.30
CA GLN A 189 23.58 17.03 10.39
C GLN A 189 24.23 15.70 10.01
N GLU A 190 25.23 15.25 10.76
CA GLU A 190 25.80 13.90 10.59
C GLU A 190 24.69 12.85 10.84
N ALA A 191 24.54 11.92 9.89
CA ALA A 191 23.59 10.82 10.00
C ALA A 191 23.84 10.04 11.31
N PRO A 192 22.79 9.62 12.04
CA PRO A 192 22.98 8.79 13.21
C PRO A 192 23.66 7.49 12.77
N LEU A 193 24.75 7.16 13.46
CA LEU A 193 25.45 5.88 13.32
C LEU A 193 24.45 4.76 13.60
N VAL A 194 24.01 4.07 12.56
CA VAL A 194 23.27 2.82 12.69
C VAL A 194 24.23 1.83 13.36
N ALA A 195 23.94 1.47 14.62
CA ALA A 195 24.66 0.41 15.32
C ALA A 195 24.20 -0.94 14.77
N GLU A 196 25.16 -1.77 14.37
CA GLU A 196 24.99 -3.19 13.97
C GLU A 196 24.19 -4.02 14.97
#